data_AF-A0A4E0S1A6-F1
#
_entry.id   AF-A0A4E0S1A6-F1
#
_cell.length_a   1.000
_cell.length_b   1.000
_cell.length_c   1.000
_cell.angle_alpha   90.00
_cell.angle_beta   90.00
_cell.angle_gamma   90.00
#
_symmetry.space_group_name_H-M   'P 1'
#
loop_
_entity.id
_entity.type
_entity.pdbx_description
1 polymer ?
#
loop_
_entity_poly.entity_id
_entity_poly.type
_entity_poly.pdbx_seq_one_letter_code
_entity_poly.pdbx_strand_id
1 'polypeptide(L)'
;MRLTVYGNRDSPVVPVIISMPAKLVAFSRECLKRGLGTVIVGFPATSLLLSRVRFCISSAHTREMLDRALNVIDQVSEELQIRYSNDPTPDWALDLLAKERTSTTVAHALTNGVESKSMVNGDLAGKTKAKKTD
;
A
#
# COMPACT_ATOMS: atom_id res chain seq x y z
N MET A 1 0.49 -0.21 -6.97
CA MET A 1 1.60 -1.13 -6.67
C MET A 1 1.05 -2.53 -6.35
N ARG A 2 1.31 -3.55 -7.19
CA ARG A 2 0.74 -4.92 -7.07
C ARG A 2 1.79 -5.95 -6.61
N LEU A 3 2.39 -5.70 -5.45
CA LEU A 3 3.45 -6.54 -4.88
C LEU A 3 2.87 -7.46 -3.81
N THR A 4 3.42 -8.67 -3.70
CA THR A 4 3.06 -9.59 -2.60
C THR A 4 3.83 -9.19 -1.35
N VAL A 5 3.16 -8.43 -0.48
CA VAL A 5 3.69 -7.97 0.80
C VAL A 5 3.29 -8.95 1.89
N TYR A 6 4.27 -9.43 2.64
CA TYR A 6 4.04 -10.13 3.89
C TYR A 6 4.37 -9.16 5.01
N GLY A 7 3.64 -9.22 6.12
CA GLY A 7 3.88 -8.34 7.24
C GLY A 7 2.74 -8.41 8.23
N ASN A 8 3.06 -8.13 9.48
CA ASN A 8 2.07 -7.84 10.50
C ASN A 8 2.15 -6.34 10.82
N ARG A 9 1.02 -5.74 11.22
CA ARG A 9 0.94 -4.34 11.63
C ARG A 9 1.95 -3.99 12.72
N ASP A 10 2.23 -4.94 13.62
CA ASP A 10 3.11 -4.75 14.77
C ASP A 10 4.58 -5.06 14.46
N SER A 11 4.93 -5.34 13.20
CA SER A 11 6.31 -5.62 12.79
C SER A 11 6.96 -4.42 12.11
N PRO A 12 8.18 -4.00 12.53
CA PRO A 12 8.92 -2.95 11.84
C PRO A 12 9.53 -3.42 10.51
N VAL A 13 9.45 -4.71 10.20
CA VAL A 13 10.00 -5.30 8.98
C VAL A 13 8.87 -5.63 8.02
N VAL A 14 8.93 -5.07 6.81
CA VAL A 14 7.95 -5.28 5.74
C VAL A 14 8.59 -6.08 4.61
N PRO A 15 8.45 -7.42 4.60
CA PRO A 15 8.95 -8.26 3.50
C PRO A 15 8.08 -8.21 2.24
N VAL A 16 8.73 -8.12 1.07
CA VAL A 16 8.12 -8.28 -0.26
C VAL A 16 8.70 -9.51 -0.94
N ILE A 17 7.85 -10.45 -1.36
CA ILE A 17 8.31 -11.68 -2.02
C ILE A 17 8.63 -11.39 -3.48
N ILE A 18 9.82 -11.83 -3.89
CA ILE A 18 10.24 -11.87 -5.29
C ILE A 18 10.77 -13.27 -5.55
N SER A 19 9.92 -14.15 -6.07
CA SER A 19 10.22 -15.57 -6.26
C SER A 19 11.31 -15.85 -7.30
N MET A 20 11.72 -14.83 -8.07
CA MET A 20 12.76 -14.93 -9.10
C MET A 20 14.07 -14.29 -8.59
N PRO A 21 15.10 -15.08 -8.21
CA PRO A 21 16.35 -14.53 -7.65
C PRO A 21 17.07 -13.55 -8.56
N ALA A 22 17.01 -13.74 -9.89
CA ALA A 22 17.58 -12.80 -10.85
C ALA A 22 16.95 -11.40 -10.74
N LYS A 23 15.62 -11.34 -10.61
CA LYS A 23 14.89 -10.09 -10.43
C LYS A 23 15.11 -9.48 -9.04
N LEU A 24 15.33 -10.31 -8.02
CA LEU A 24 15.65 -9.85 -6.66
C LEU A 24 16.93 -8.99 -6.64
N VAL A 25 18.00 -9.49 -7.27
CA VAL A 25 19.28 -8.76 -7.34
C VAL A 25 19.14 -7.51 -8.21
N ALA A 26 18.44 -7.61 -9.33
CA ALA A 26 18.14 -6.46 -10.19
C ALA A 26 17.37 -5.38 -9.43
N PHE A 27 16.35 -5.75 -8.66
CA PHE A 27 15.55 -4.84 -7.86
C PHE A 27 16.41 -4.06 -6.88
N SER A 28 17.29 -4.73 -6.12
CA SER A 28 18.18 -4.06 -5.18
C SER A 28 19.11 -3.05 -5.85
N ARG A 29 19.68 -3.44 -7.00
CA ARG A 29 20.57 -2.57 -7.79
C ARG A 29 19.83 -1.36 -8.36
N GLU A 30 18.64 -1.55 -8.90
CA GLU A 30 17.82 -0.48 -9.47
C GLU A 30 17.30 0.49 -8.40
N CYS A 31 16.91 -0.02 -7.22
CA CYS A 31 16.59 0.83 -6.08
C CYS A 31 17.80 1.63 -5.60
N LEU A 32 18.98 1.02 -5.51
CA LEU A 32 20.20 1.68 -5.06
C LEU A 32 20.60 2.83 -6.01
N LYS A 33 20.49 2.63 -7.33
CA LYS A 33 20.71 3.69 -8.33
C LYS A 33 19.81 4.92 -8.12
N ARG A 34 18.61 4.71 -7.57
CA ARG A 34 17.61 5.75 -7.27
C ARG A 34 17.71 6.27 -5.82
N GLY A 35 18.75 5.88 -5.09
CA GLY A 35 19.00 6.32 -3.71
C GLY A 35 18.18 5.58 -2.64
N LEU A 36 17.59 4.43 -2.96
CA LEU A 36 16.84 3.60 -2.02
C LEU A 36 17.61 2.32 -1.66
N GLY A 37 18.09 2.22 -0.42
CA GLY A 37 18.72 1.01 0.10
C GLY A 37 17.68 -0.05 0.45
N THR A 38 17.86 -1.28 -0.06
CA THR A 38 16.97 -2.42 0.23
C THR A 38 17.77 -3.65 0.61
N VAL A 39 17.27 -4.42 1.59
CA VAL A 39 17.91 -5.65 2.04
C VAL A 39 17.32 -6.82 1.28
N ILE A 40 18.10 -7.46 0.43
CA ILE A 40 17.69 -8.70 -0.24
C ILE A 40 18.05 -9.92 0.62
N VAL A 41 17.16 -10.88 0.65
CA VAL A 41 17.37 -12.17 1.31
C VAL A 41 17.02 -13.28 0.33
N GLY A 42 18.01 -14.11 0.05
CA GLY A 42 17.86 -15.32 -0.76
C GLY A 42 18.51 -16.51 -0.07
N PHE A 43 18.73 -17.58 -0.83
CA PHE A 43 19.47 -18.76 -0.38
C PHE A 43 20.88 -18.37 0.12
N PRO A 44 21.37 -18.92 1.26
CA PRO A 44 20.82 -20.03 2.06
C PRO A 44 19.84 -19.62 3.17
N ALA A 45 19.62 -18.32 3.40
CA ALA A 45 18.77 -17.85 4.49
C ALA A 45 17.27 -18.14 4.27
N THR A 46 16.86 -18.33 3.02
CA THR A 46 15.50 -18.65 2.61
C THR A 46 15.51 -19.63 1.44
N SER A 47 14.49 -20.48 1.31
CA SER A 47 14.30 -21.31 0.13
C SER A 47 14.23 -20.44 -1.14
N LEU A 48 14.67 -20.98 -2.28
CA LEU A 48 14.78 -20.22 -3.55
C LEU A 48 13.48 -19.49 -3.93
N LEU A 49 12.33 -20.16 -3.77
CA LEU A 49 11.02 -19.61 -4.11
C LEU A 49 10.51 -18.54 -3.12
N LEU A 50 11.07 -18.50 -1.91
CA LEU A 50 10.70 -17.57 -0.83
C LEU A 50 11.73 -16.44 -0.65
N SER A 51 12.53 -16.21 -1.70
CA SER A 51 13.41 -15.06 -1.79
C SER A 51 12.61 -13.76 -1.70
N ARG A 52 13.14 -12.79 -0.96
CA ARG A 52 12.39 -11.59 -0.59
C ARG A 52 13.27 -10.39 -0.33
N VAL A 53 12.69 -9.21 -0.51
CA VAL A 53 13.26 -7.93 -0.09
C VAL A 53 12.67 -7.59 1.28
N ARG A 54 13.48 -7.13 2.22
CA ARG A 54 13.03 -6.66 3.55
C ARG A 54 13.21 -5.15 3.63
N PHE A 55 12.12 -4.44 3.88
CA PHE A 55 12.17 -3.03 4.26
C PHE A 55 12.18 -2.93 5.78
N CYS A 56 13.21 -2.30 6.33
CA CYS A 56 13.37 -2.11 7.77
C CYS A 56 12.98 -0.67 8.12
N ILE A 57 11.80 -0.50 8.69
CA ILE A 57 11.28 0.82 9.06
C ILE A 57 11.79 1.18 10.46
N SER A 58 12.12 2.45 10.64
CA SER A 58 12.57 3.04 11.89
C SER A 58 11.86 4.38 12.09
N SER A 59 11.69 4.82 13.35
CA SER A 59 11.08 6.09 13.71
C SER A 59 11.83 7.32 13.16
N ALA A 60 13.09 7.16 12.75
CA ALA A 60 13.88 8.20 12.12
C ALA A 60 13.44 8.56 10.68
N HIS A 61 12.60 7.73 10.04
CA HIS A 61 12.15 8.02 8.67
C HIS A 61 11.02 9.05 8.67
N THR A 62 11.18 10.13 7.89
CA THR A 62 10.11 11.11 7.69
C THR A 62 9.08 10.62 6.67
N ARG A 63 7.89 11.24 6.66
CA ARG A 63 6.82 10.87 5.72
C ARG A 63 7.26 11.06 4.26
N GLU A 64 8.01 12.13 3.98
CA GLU A 64 8.51 12.46 2.65
C GLU A 64 9.56 11.45 2.17
N MET A 65 10.34 10.87 3.09
CA MET A 65 11.25 9.77 2.76
C MET A 65 10.49 8.51 2.37
N LEU A 66 9.41 8.19 3.11
CA LEU A 66 8.57 7.02 2.84
C LEU A 66 7.82 7.19 1.51
N ASP A 67 7.28 8.38 1.23
CA ASP A 67 6.59 8.67 -0.04
C ASP A 67 7.55 8.56 -1.23
N ARG A 68 8.78 9.06 -1.10
CA ARG A 68 9.83 8.85 -2.13
C ARG A 68 10.17 7.37 -2.29
N ALA A 69 10.30 6.63 -1.20
CA ALA A 69 10.58 5.20 -1.25
C ALA A 69 9.48 4.45 -2.01
N LEU A 70 8.20 4.73 -1.72
CA LEU A 70 7.06 4.15 -2.43
C LEU A 70 7.09 4.46 -3.92
N ASN A 71 7.39 5.70 -4.32
CA ASN A 71 7.50 6.07 -5.73
C ASN A 71 8.63 5.30 -6.45
N VAL A 72 9.80 5.18 -5.83
CA VAL A 72 10.94 4.42 -6.37
C VAL A 72 10.59 2.94 -6.51
N ILE A 73 9.96 2.35 -5.48
CA ILE A 73 9.52 0.96 -5.52
C ILE A 73 8.53 0.76 -6.66
N ASP A 74 7.61 1.70 -6.91
CA ASP A 74 6.57 1.54 -7.92
C ASP A 74 7.19 1.51 -9.32
N GLN A 75 8.09 2.45 -9.60
CA GLN A 75 8.83 2.54 -10.86
C GLN A 75 9.66 1.28 -11.13
N VAL A 76 10.50 0.87 -10.16
CA VAL A 76 11.35 -0.31 -10.32
C VAL A 76 10.52 -1.59 -10.46
N SER A 77 9.38 -1.66 -9.77
CA SER A 77 8.49 -2.82 -9.85
C SER A 77 7.81 -2.95 -11.22
N GLU A 78 7.52 -1.82 -11.86
CA GLU A 78 7.02 -1.77 -13.24
C GLU A 78 8.13 -2.19 -14.21
N GLU A 79 9.31 -1.58 -14.13
CA GLU A 79 10.44 -1.88 -15.03
C GLU A 79 10.84 -3.35 -15.00
N LEU A 80 10.89 -3.96 -13.81
CA LEU A 80 11.25 -5.37 -13.63
C LEU A 80 10.07 -6.33 -13.83
N GLN A 81 8.87 -5.82 -14.08
CA GLN A 81 7.65 -6.59 -14.28
C GLN A 81 7.46 -7.62 -13.15
N ILE A 82 7.46 -7.16 -11.90
CA ILE A 82 7.31 -7.99 -10.68
C ILE A 82 5.95 -7.82 -9.98
N ARG A 83 5.01 -7.16 -10.65
CA ARG A 83 3.67 -6.81 -10.16
C ARG A 83 2.69 -8.00 -10.27
N TYR A 84 2.94 -9.06 -9.51
CA TYR A 84 2.18 -10.32 -9.66
C TYR A 84 0.94 -10.45 -8.76
N SER A 85 0.86 -9.70 -7.67
CA SER A 85 -0.20 -9.91 -6.67
C SER A 85 -1.58 -9.50 -7.22
N ASN A 86 -2.58 -10.30 -6.87
CA ASN A 86 -4.02 -10.01 -6.99
C ASN A 86 -4.70 -10.00 -5.61
N ASP A 87 -3.91 -10.08 -4.54
CA ASP A 87 -4.46 -10.26 -3.20
C ASP A 87 -5.21 -8.99 -2.77
N PRO A 88 -6.37 -9.12 -2.12
CA PRO A 88 -7.08 -7.97 -1.60
C PRO A 88 -6.24 -7.29 -0.51
N THR A 89 -6.42 -5.98 -0.39
CA THR A 89 -5.86 -5.24 0.74
C THR A 89 -6.47 -5.80 2.04
N PRO A 90 -5.67 -6.10 3.07
CA PRO A 90 -6.19 -6.70 4.29
C PRO A 90 -7.13 -5.73 5.02
N ASP A 91 -8.16 -6.25 5.69
CA ASP A 91 -9.23 -5.47 6.30
C ASP A 91 -8.72 -4.37 7.26
N TRP A 92 -7.71 -4.71 8.07
CA TRP A 92 -7.11 -3.77 9.02
C TRP A 92 -6.47 -2.55 8.33
N ALA A 93 -6.00 -2.70 7.10
CA ALA A 93 -5.42 -1.60 6.34
C ALA A 93 -6.52 -0.74 5.70
N LEU A 94 -7.66 -1.32 5.32
CA LEU A 94 -8.81 -0.56 4.81
C LEU A 94 -9.33 0.43 5.85
N ASP A 95 -9.40 0.02 7.12
CA ASP A 95 -9.80 0.90 8.22
C ASP A 95 -8.85 2.10 8.41
N LEU A 96 -7.54 1.87 8.24
CA LEU A 96 -6.53 2.94 8.33
C LEU A 96 -6.64 3.90 7.14
N LEU A 97 -6.79 3.37 5.93
CA LEU A 97 -6.98 4.16 4.72
C LEU A 97 -8.27 4.99 4.78
N ALA A 98 -9.34 4.43 5.35
CA ALA A 98 -10.58 5.15 5.59
C ALA A 98 -10.35 6.33 6.54
N LYS A 99 -9.64 6.12 7.65
CA LYS A 99 -9.31 7.19 8.62
C LYS A 99 -8.42 8.28 8.02
N GLU A 100 -7.41 7.92 7.23
CA GLU A 100 -6.56 8.91 6.54
C GLU A 100 -7.35 9.74 5.52
N ARG A 101 -8.27 9.12 4.77
CA ARG A 101 -9.17 9.85 3.85
C ARG A 101 -10.05 10.83 4.60
N THR A 102 -10.68 10.42 5.70
CA THR A 102 -11.50 11.34 6.51
C THR A 102 -10.66 12.48 7.09
N SER A 103 -9.45 12.19 7.56
CA SER A 103 -8.54 13.21 8.12
C SER A 103 -8.09 14.22 7.05
N THR A 104 -7.87 13.75 5.82
CA THR A 104 -7.49 14.60 4.68
C THR A 104 -8.67 15.45 4.20
N THR A 105 -9.89 14.91 4.15
CA THR A 105 -11.11 15.67 3.83
C THR A 105 -11.40 16.73 4.90
N VAL A 106 -11.21 16.39 6.18
CA VAL A 106 -11.38 17.34 7.29
C VAL A 106 -10.29 18.41 7.25
N ALA A 107 -9.03 18.06 7.01
CA ALA A 107 -7.95 19.04 6.84
C ALA A 107 -8.21 19.99 5.64
N HIS A 108 -8.69 19.45 4.52
CA HIS A 108 -9.05 20.24 3.34
C HIS A 108 -10.29 21.14 3.57
N ALA A 109 -11.26 20.66 4.37
CA ALA A 109 -12.42 21.45 4.78
C ALA A 109 -12.05 22.57 5.77
N LEU A 110 -11.03 22.35 6.62
CA LEU A 110 -10.53 23.35 7.57
C LEU A 110 -9.65 24.41 6.89
N THR A 111 -8.90 24.08 5.84
CA THR A 111 -8.12 25.06 5.05
C THR A 111 -9.00 25.95 4.17
N ASN A 112 -10.20 25.49 3.79
CA ASN A 112 -11.16 26.23 2.97
C ASN A 112 -12.31 26.81 3.80
N GLY A 113 -12.03 27.21 5.05
CA GLY A 113 -13.04 27.77 5.94
C GLY A 113 -13.77 28.97 5.32
N VAL A 114 -15.09 28.79 5.13
CA VAL A 114 -16.11 29.80 4.81
C VAL A 114 -16.20 30.24 3.34
N GLU A 115 -16.96 29.50 2.53
CA GLU A 115 -17.94 30.11 1.62
C GLU A 115 -19.06 29.12 1.18
N SER A 116 -20.27 29.46 1.60
CA SER A 116 -21.55 29.33 0.87
C SER A 116 -22.23 27.96 0.67
N LYS A 117 -23.30 27.83 1.45
CA LYS A 117 -24.44 26.88 1.47
C LYS A 117 -25.33 27.02 0.22
N SER A 118 -25.64 25.93 -0.49
CA SER A 118 -26.97 25.66 -1.14
C SER A 118 -27.02 24.23 -1.71
N MET A 119 -27.76 23.34 -1.06
CA MET A 119 -29.03 22.76 -1.55
C MET A 119 -28.91 21.91 -2.84
N VAL A 120 -28.92 20.58 -2.69
CA VAL A 120 -30.03 19.70 -3.15
C VAL A 120 -30.11 18.50 -2.20
N ASN A 121 -31.14 18.49 -1.35
CA ASN A 121 -31.71 17.26 -0.81
C ASN A 121 -32.87 16.87 -1.73
N GLY A 122 -33.04 15.58 -1.98
CA GLY A 122 -34.24 15.04 -2.60
C GLY A 122 -34.15 13.53 -2.74
N ASP A 123 -34.72 12.83 -1.75
CA ASP A 123 -35.56 11.62 -1.84
C ASP A 123 -35.03 10.43 -2.67
N LEU A 124 -35.07 9.17 -2.22
CA LEU A 124 -36.19 8.48 -1.58
C LEU A 124 -35.67 7.43 -0.58
N ALA A 125 -36.19 7.49 0.64
CA ALA A 125 -36.39 6.32 1.47
C ALA A 125 -37.78 5.72 1.14
N GLY A 126 -37.85 4.40 0.96
CA GLY A 126 -39.03 3.64 1.39
C GLY A 126 -39.67 2.67 0.39
N LYS A 127 -39.55 1.39 0.77
CA LYS A 127 -40.58 0.32 0.70
C LYS A 127 -40.88 -0.29 -0.68
N THR A 128 -40.62 -1.60 -0.78
CA THR A 128 -41.70 -2.59 -0.91
C THR A 128 -41.24 -3.92 -0.30
N LYS A 129 -41.87 -4.33 0.82
CA LYS A 129 -41.95 -5.73 1.22
C LYS A 129 -42.96 -6.41 0.29
N ALA A 130 -42.62 -7.57 -0.25
CA ALA A 130 -43.61 -8.58 -0.64
C ALA A 130 -43.09 -9.96 -0.26
N LYS A 131 -43.87 -10.64 0.58
CA LYS A 131 -43.70 -11.99 1.10
C LYS A 131 -44.82 -12.84 0.49
N LYS A 132 -44.50 -14.00 -0.08
CA LYS A 132 -45.36 -15.20 -0.33
C LYS A 132 -44.42 -16.31 -0.85
N THR A 133 -44.09 -17.39 -0.14
CA THR A 133 -44.82 -18.66 0.06
C THR A 133 -45.55 -19.16 -1.19
N ASP A 134 -44.95 -20.11 -1.89
CA ASP A 134 -45.33 -21.54 -1.86
C ASP A 134 -44.05 -22.41 -1.96
#